data_AF-A0A7J8WAL1-F1
#
_entry.id   AF-A0A7J8WAL1-F1
#
_cell.length_a   1.000
_cell.length_b   1.000
_cell.length_c   1.000
_cell.angle_alpha   90.00
_cell.angle_beta   90.00
_cell.angle_gamma   90.00
#
_symmetry.space_group_name_H-M   'P 1'
#
loop_
_entity.id
_entity.type
_entity.pdbx_description
1 polymer ?
#
loop_
_entity_poly.entity_id
_entity_poly.type
_entity_poly.pdbx_seq_one_letter_code
_entity_poly.pdbx_strand_id
1 'polypeptide(L)'
;MFHINEVELLRYHNSQFINLFNDLKNFEVKIDNEDQAMLLLCSLLSSYKSFRETLIYSRDKLSFEDVKGHLLSKDKRDNEFGSDSKADK
;
A
#
# COMPACT_ATOMS: atom_id res chain seq x y z
N MET A 1 -19.62 18.62 -4.14
CA MET A 1 -18.54 18.14 -3.25
C MET A 1 -18.22 16.72 -3.71
N PHE A 2 -17.13 16.54 -4.46
CA PHE A 2 -16.80 15.26 -5.08
C PHE A 2 -16.46 14.24 -3.98
N HIS A 3 -17.29 13.20 -3.87
CA HIS A 3 -17.05 12.06 -3.02
C HIS A 3 -16.00 11.19 -3.71
N ILE A 4 -14.73 11.60 -3.65
CA ILE A 4 -13.64 10.68 -4.00
C ILE A 4 -13.68 9.59 -2.93
N ASN A 5 -14.13 8.41 -3.34
CA ASN A 5 -14.14 7.23 -2.49
C ASN A 5 -12.69 6.87 -2.18
N GLU A 6 -12.38 6.47 -0.94
CA GLU A 6 -11.02 6.15 -0.48
C GLU A 6 -10.37 5.08 -1.39
N VAL A 7 -11.18 4.18 -1.95
CA VAL A 7 -10.78 3.17 -2.94
C VAL A 7 -10.27 3.79 -4.25
N GLU A 8 -10.89 4.88 -4.70
CA GLU A 8 -10.51 5.58 -5.93
C GLU A 8 -9.21 6.37 -5.74
N LEU A 9 -9.04 6.97 -4.55
CA LEU A 9 -7.80 7.64 -4.16
C LEU A 9 -6.63 6.64 -4.05
N LEU A 10 -6.87 5.47 -3.46
CA LEU A 10 -5.88 4.38 -3.38
C LEU A 10 -5.44 3.91 -4.78
N ARG A 11 -6.40 3.68 -5.69
CA ARG A 11 -6.12 3.27 -7.07
C ARG A 11 -5.33 4.33 -7.83
N TYR A 12 -5.72 5.60 -7.70
CA TYR A 12 -5.00 6.71 -8.31
C TYR A 12 -3.57 6.79 -7.79
N HIS A 13 -3.39 6.76 -6.47
CA HIS A 13 -2.06 6.85 -5.85
C HIS A 13 -1.16 5.68 -6.27
N ASN A 14 -1.71 4.44 -6.30
CA ASN A 14 -0.98 3.26 -6.73
C ASN A 14 -0.57 3.35 -8.22
N SER A 15 -1.45 3.84 -9.09
CA SER A 15 -1.09 4.08 -10.49
C SER A 15 0.03 5.11 -10.65
N GLN A 16 -0.01 6.20 -9.88
CA GLN A 16 1.04 7.21 -9.90
C GLN A 16 2.38 6.66 -9.40
N PHE A 17 2.34 5.81 -8.38
CA PHE A 17 3.52 5.12 -7.86
C PHE A 17 4.17 4.19 -8.91
N ILE A 18 3.36 3.37 -9.58
CA ILE A 18 3.83 2.48 -10.65
C ILE A 18 4.44 3.27 -11.81
N ASN A 19 3.82 4.40 -12.18
CA ASN A 19 4.34 5.28 -13.23
C ASN A 19 5.69 5.89 -12.83
N LEU A 20 5.80 6.46 -11.62
CA LEU A 20 7.07 6.99 -11.10
C LEU A 20 8.15 5.91 -11.05
N PHE A 21 7.80 4.70 -10.62
CA PHE A 21 8.72 3.57 -10.58
C PHE A 21 9.21 3.17 -11.99
N ASN A 22 8.31 3.13 -12.97
CA ASN A 22 8.65 2.87 -14.36
C ASN A 22 9.52 3.98 -14.95
N ASP A 23 9.26 5.25 -14.62
CA ASP A 23 10.07 6.39 -15.05
C ASP A 23 11.49 6.28 -14.48
N LEU A 24 11.63 6.01 -13.18
CA LEU A 24 12.92 5.79 -12.54
C LEU A 24 13.70 4.62 -13.15
N LYS A 25 12.99 3.53 -13.49
CA LYS A 25 13.58 2.38 -14.17
C LYS A 25 14.06 2.73 -15.59
N ASN A 26 13.32 3.58 -16.30
CA ASN A 26 13.71 4.08 -17.64
C ASN A 26 14.96 4.96 -17.61
N PHE A 27 15.26 5.61 -16.48
CA PHE A 27 16.51 6.35 -16.27
C PHE A 27 17.69 5.46 -15.82
N GLU A 28 17.57 4.13 -15.93
CA GLU A 28 18.55 3.14 -15.44
C GLU A 28 18.91 3.27 -13.95
N VAL A 29 18.04 3.92 -13.15
CA VAL A 29 18.25 4.02 -11.71
C VAL A 29 18.00 2.64 -11.10
N LYS A 30 19.06 2.02 -10.59
CA LYS A 30 18.96 0.79 -9.82
C LYS A 30 18.40 1.12 -8.44
N ILE A 31 17.09 0.93 -8.29
CA ILE A 31 16.43 0.97 -6.99
C ILE A 31 16.54 -0.44 -6.41
N ASP A 32 17.17 -0.57 -5.25
CA ASP A 32 17.31 -1.87 -4.62
C ASP A 32 15.94 -2.39 -4.09
N ASN A 33 15.91 -3.64 -3.66
CA ASN A 33 14.64 -4.27 -3.26
C ASN A 33 14.04 -3.65 -1.99
N GLU A 34 14.89 -3.13 -1.10
CA GLU A 34 14.51 -2.54 0.17
C GLU A 34 13.98 -1.12 -0.02
N ASP A 35 14.65 -0.33 -0.85
CA ASP A 35 14.22 0.98 -1.33
C ASP A 35 12.87 0.89 -2.04
N GLN A 36 12.65 -0.14 -2.87
CA GLN A 36 11.34 -0.40 -3.50
C GLN A 36 10.24 -0.64 -2.46
N ALA A 37 10.54 -1.42 -1.42
CA ALA A 37 9.62 -1.69 -0.32
C ALA A 37 9.29 -0.40 0.47
N MET A 38 10.31 0.41 0.75
CA MET A 38 10.16 1.69 1.45
C MET A 38 9.39 2.71 0.63
N LEU A 39 9.67 2.82 -0.66
CA LEU A 39 8.94 3.68 -1.60
C LEU A 39 7.45 3.32 -1.64
N LEU A 40 7.12 2.02 -1.70
CA LEU A 40 5.74 1.55 -1.65
C LEU A 40 5.06 1.92 -0.33
N LEU A 41 5.72 1.72 0.81
CA LEU A 41 5.17 2.10 2.13
C LEU A 41 4.96 3.62 2.28
N CYS A 42 5.89 4.43 1.79
CA CYS A 42 5.77 5.89 1.78
C CYS A 42 4.60 6.36 0.92
N SER A 43 4.24 5.59 -0.12
CA SER A 43 3.10 5.87 -1.00
C SER A 43 1.73 5.60 -0.33
N LEU A 44 1.68 4.89 0.80
CA LEU A 44 0.41 4.53 1.41
C LEU A 44 -0.28 5.72 2.10
N LEU A 45 -1.60 5.74 2.01
CA LEU A 45 -2.48 6.72 2.67
C LEU A 45 -2.30 6.72 4.18
N SER A 46 -2.71 7.81 4.83
CA SER A 46 -2.64 7.96 6.30
C SER A 46 -3.42 6.88 7.05
N SER A 47 -4.46 6.28 6.45
CA SER A 47 -5.21 5.15 7.01
C SER A 47 -4.36 3.88 7.19
N TYR A 48 -3.24 3.76 6.46
CA TYR A 48 -2.28 2.67 6.59
C TYR A 48 -1.09 3.02 7.49
N LYS A 49 -1.13 4.16 8.22
CA LYS A 49 -0.01 4.62 9.06
C LYS A 49 0.46 3.55 10.06
N SER A 50 -0.45 2.97 10.84
CA SER A 50 -0.10 1.95 11.84
C SER A 50 0.46 0.68 11.19
N PHE A 51 -0.05 0.31 10.00
CA PHE A 51 0.45 -0.82 9.22
C PHE A 51 1.89 -0.58 8.73
N ARG A 52 2.14 0.63 8.19
CA ARG A 52 3.47 1.06 7.77
C ARG A 52 4.45 1.08 8.95
N GLU A 53 4.09 1.70 10.05
CA GLU A 53 4.94 1.77 11.25
C GLU A 53 5.26 0.36 11.78
N THR A 54 4.26 -0.52 11.83
CA THR A 54 4.49 -1.92 12.24
C THR A 54 5.49 -2.61 11.33
N LEU A 55 5.37 -2.48 10.00
CA LEU A 55 6.31 -3.14 9.08
C LEU A 55 7.73 -2.59 9.16
N ILE A 56 7.88 -1.26 9.29
CA ILE A 56 9.19 -0.59 9.38
C ILE A 56 9.89 -0.93 10.70
N TYR A 57 9.17 -0.91 11.82
CA TYR A 57 9.77 -1.10 13.14
C TYR A 57 9.84 -2.55 13.60
N SER A 58 9.06 -3.47 13.00
CA SER A 58 9.06 -4.89 13.40
C SER A 58 10.13 -5.72 12.69
N ARG A 59 10.72 -5.24 11.60
CA ARG A 59 11.64 -6.04 10.77
C ARG A 59 12.94 -5.29 10.51
N ASP A 60 14.07 -5.96 10.70
CA ASP A 60 15.40 -5.44 10.39
C ASP A 60 15.67 -5.36 8.89
N LYS A 61 14.96 -6.18 8.08
CA LYS A 61 15.02 -6.18 6.62
C LYS A 61 13.62 -6.33 6.04
N LEU A 62 13.37 -5.59 4.98
CA LEU A 62 12.07 -5.56 4.33
C LEU A 62 12.25 -5.77 2.82
N SER A 63 11.54 -6.77 2.27
CA SER A 63 11.51 -7.00 0.83
C SER A 63 10.24 -6.44 0.19
N PHE A 64 10.33 -6.09 -1.08
CA PHE A 64 9.18 -5.58 -1.83
C PHE A 64 8.02 -6.60 -1.91
N GLU A 65 8.35 -7.88 -2.05
CA GLU A 65 7.34 -8.96 -2.07
C GLU A 65 6.69 -9.16 -0.70
N ASP A 66 7.45 -9.06 0.40
CA ASP A 66 6.87 -9.10 1.74
C ASP A 66 5.82 -8.00 1.92
N VAL A 67 6.16 -6.75 1.58
CA VAL A 67 5.25 -5.60 1.73
C VAL A 67 3.99 -5.80 0.91
N LYS A 68 4.10 -6.26 -0.33
CA LYS A 68 2.95 -6.60 -1.18
C LYS A 68 2.07 -7.69 -0.55
N GLY A 69 2.67 -8.76 -0.05
CA GLY A 69 1.95 -9.86 0.59
C GLY A 69 1.15 -9.38 1.81
N HIS A 70 1.76 -8.55 2.65
CA HIS A 70 1.11 -7.96 3.83
C HIS A 70 -0.01 -6.98 3.45
N LEU A 71 0.19 -6.16 2.42
CA LEU A 71 -0.83 -5.25 1.89
C LEU A 71 -2.05 -6.04 1.40
N LEU A 72 -1.84 -7.06 0.57
CA LEU A 72 -2.92 -7.91 0.05
C LEU A 72 -3.67 -8.62 1.18
N SER A 73 -2.97 -9.09 2.21
CA SER A 73 -3.60 -9.72 3.39
C SER A 73 -4.41 -8.71 4.22
N LYS A 74 -3.93 -7.47 4.37
CA LYS A 74 -4.67 -6.40 5.03
C LYS A 74 -5.92 -6.02 4.25
N ASP A 75 -5.81 -5.78 2.95
CA ASP A 75 -6.95 -5.42 2.10
C ASP A 75 -8.01 -6.53 2.07
N LYS A 76 -7.61 -7.82 2.09
CA LYS A 76 -8.54 -8.94 2.22
C LYS A 76 -9.32 -8.89 3.54
N ARG A 77 -8.64 -8.68 4.66
CA ARG A 77 -9.28 -8.58 5.98
C ARG A 77 -10.23 -7.39 6.07
N ASP A 78 -9.80 -6.24 5.54
CA ASP A 78 -10.60 -5.02 5.55
C ASP A 78 -11.85 -5.17 4.64
N ASN A 79 -11.76 -5.96 3.56
CA ASN A 79 -12.92 -6.31 2.72
C ASN A 79 -13.84 -7.37 3.35
N GLU A 80 -13.30 -8.39 4.04
CA GLU A 80 -14.12 -9.40 4.74
C GLU A 80 -14.91 -8.78 5.91
N PHE A 81 -14.30 -7.89 6.68
CA PHE A 81 -14.96 -7.17 7.79
C PHE A 81 -16.04 -6.15 7.33
N GLY A 82 -16.09 -5.79 6.05
CA GLY A 82 -17.14 -4.95 5.48
C GLY A 82 -18.49 -5.64 5.27
N SER A 83 -18.57 -6.95 5.49
CA SER A 83 -19.76 -7.77 5.17
C SER A 83 -20.71 -8.02 6.35
N ASP A 84 -20.26 -7.84 7.59
CA ASP A 84 -21.02 -8.26 8.79
C ASP A 84 -21.63 -7.07 9.56
N SER A 85 -22.40 -6.23 8.86
CA SER A 85 -23.28 -5.24 9.52
C SER A 85 -24.59 -5.05 8.77
N LYS A 86 -25.31 -6.15 8.54
CA LYS A 86 -26.78 -6.18 8.50
C LYS A 86 -27.28 -7.47 9.14
N ALA A 87 -27.28 -7.51 10.47
CA ALA A 87 -28.15 -8.39 11.23
C ALA A 87 -29.08 -7.50 12.09
N ASP A 88 -30.36 -7.58 11.73
CA ASP A 88 -31.55 -7.37 12.55
C ASP A 88 -31.80 -6.02 13.22
N LYS A 89 -32.75 -5.28 12.64
CA LYS A 89 -33.86 -4.72 13.41
C LYS A 89 -35.15 -4.65 12.58
#